data_AF-A0A7C3SBL2-F1
#
_entry.id   AF-A0A7C3SBL2-F1
#
_cell.length_a   1.000
_cell.length_b   1.000
_cell.length_c   1.000
_cell.angle_alpha   90.00
_cell.angle_beta   90.00
_cell.angle_gamma   90.00
#
_symmetry.space_group_name_H-M   'P 1'
#
loop_
_entity.id
_entity.type
_entity.pdbx_description
1 polymer ?
#
loop_
_entity_poly.entity_id
_entity_poly.type
_entity_poly.pdbx_seq_one_letter_code
_entity_poly.pdbx_strand_id
1 'polypeptide(L)' 'MPKWLQERRRQWAELRALANQFAEKAKEAFGKVSVWLYGSVARGDFNFWSDVDVLLVAEDLPKHPLERVGLAAQINTARC' A
#
# COMPACT_ATOMS: atom_id res chain seq x y z
N MET A 1 -4.96 -28.82 4.79
CA MET A 1 -4.13 -27.79 4.13
C MET A 1 -2.79 -27.70 4.85
N PRO A 2 -1.63 -27.77 4.17
CA PRO A 2 -0.32 -27.80 4.84
C PRO A 2 -0.08 -26.55 5.71
N LYS A 3 0.64 -26.70 6.83
CA LYS A 3 0.93 -25.60 7.77
C LYS A 3 1.64 -24.41 7.10
N TRP A 4 2.60 -24.69 6.21
CA TRP A 4 3.34 -23.66 5.48
C TRP A 4 2.44 -22.83 4.55
N LEU A 5 1.41 -23.44 3.97
CA LEU A 5 0.45 -22.74 3.11
C LEU A 5 -0.49 -21.83 3.92
N GLN A 6 -0.87 -22.26 5.14
CA GLN A 6 -1.63 -21.42 6.06
C GLN A 6 -0.83 -20.19 6.49
N GLU A 7 0.42 -20.41 6.87
CA GLU A 7 1.33 -19.32 7.27
C GLU A 7 1.55 -18.33 6.11
N ARG A 8 1.76 -18.84 4.90
CA ARG A 8 1.90 -18.00 3.71
C ARG A 8 0.64 -17.17 3.44
N ARG A 9 -0.55 -17.75 3.61
CA ARG A 9 -1.83 -17.02 3.48
C ARG A 9 -1.98 -15.94 4.54
N ARG A 10 -1.54 -16.22 5.79
CA ARG A 10 -1.54 -15.25 6.90
C ARG A 10 -0.67 -14.05 6.57
N GLN A 11 0.58 -14.27 6.17
CA GLN A 11 1.50 -13.20 5.77
C GLN A 11 0.93 -12.36 4.61
N TRP A 12 0.33 -13.01 3.62
CA TRP A 12 -0.29 -12.28 2.51
C TRP A 12 -1.49 -11.44 2.95
N ALA A 13 -2.27 -11.94 3.91
CA ALA A 13 -3.38 -11.18 4.49
C ALA A 13 -2.87 -9.96 5.29
N GLU A 14 -1.79 -10.11 6.06
CA GLU A 14 -1.16 -9.02 6.81
C GLU A 14 -0.65 -7.91 5.87
N LEU A 15 0.03 -8.27 4.78
CA LEU A 15 0.52 -7.31 3.78
C LEU A 15 -0.63 -6.59 3.05
N ARG A 16 -1.71 -7.32 2.71
CA ARG A 16 -2.91 -6.71 2.11
C ARG A 16 -3.65 -5.80 3.08
N ALA A 17 -3.67 -6.14 4.37
CA ALA A 17 -4.22 -5.28 5.41
C ALA A 17 -3.43 -3.97 5.50
N LEU A 18 -2.10 -4.00 5.37
CA LEU A 18 -1.28 -2.79 5.30
C LEU A 18 -1.63 -1.92 4.08
N ALA A 19 -1.80 -2.54 2.91
CA ALA A 19 -2.24 -1.82 1.69
C ALA A 19 -3.61 -1.15 1.88
N ASN A 20 -4.57 -1.86 2.49
CA ASN A 20 -5.89 -1.32 2.80
C ASN A 20 -5.81 -0.15 3.80
N GLN A 21 -4.99 -0.27 4.85
CA GLN A 21 -4.77 0.83 5.80
C GLN A 21 -4.19 2.07 5.12
N PHE A 22 -3.25 1.88 4.20
CA PHE A 22 -2.73 2.99 3.39
C PHE A 22 -3.84 3.62 2.54
N ALA A 23 -4.69 2.81 1.91
CA ALA A 23 -5.77 3.30 1.06
C ALA A 23 -6.79 4.16 1.83
N GLU A 24 -7.17 3.75 3.04
CA GLU A 24 -8.07 4.54 3.89
C GLU A 24 -7.44 5.89 4.28
N LYS A 25 -6.17 5.90 4.68
CA LYS A 25 -5.47 7.16 4.99
C LYS A 25 -5.32 8.07 3.77
N ALA A 26 -5.04 7.50 2.60
CA ALA A 26 -4.97 8.27 1.36
C ALA A 26 -6.33 8.91 1.03
N LYS A 27 -7.43 8.19 1.28
CA LYS A 27 -8.79 8.70 1.13
C LYS A 27 -9.09 9.82 2.12
N GLU A 28 -8.66 9.70 3.37
CA GLU A 28 -8.78 10.78 4.37
C GLU A 28 -7.99 12.03 3.95
N ALA A 29 -6.80 11.86 3.39
CA ALA A 29 -5.92 12.97 3.01
C ALA A 29 -6.34 13.67 1.70
N PHE A 30 -6.82 12.94 0.71
CA PHE A 30 -7.09 13.47 -0.64
C PHE A 30 -8.56 13.36 -1.08
N GLY A 31 -9.44 12.88 -0.22
CA GLY A 31 -10.84 12.66 -0.54
C GLY A 31 -11.05 11.51 -1.51
N LYS A 32 -11.44 11.80 -2.76
CA LYS A 32 -11.77 10.76 -3.74
C LYS A 32 -10.50 10.19 -4.36
N VAL A 33 -10.21 8.94 -4.03
CA VAL A 33 -9.01 8.23 -4.48
C VAL A 33 -9.35 6.86 -5.07
N SER A 34 -8.47 6.36 -5.92
CA SER A 34 -8.40 4.95 -6.32
C SER A 34 -7.02 4.41 -5.98
N VAL A 35 -6.96 3.29 -5.27
CA VAL A 35 -5.70 2.66 -4.85
C VAL A 35 -5.65 1.24 -5.39
N TRP A 36 -4.58 0.92 -6.09
CA TRP A 36 -4.35 -0.40 -6.66
C TRP A 36 -3.12 -1.03 -6.02
N LEU A 37 -3.28 -2.24 -5.49
CA LEU A 37 -2.15 -3.04 -5.04
C LEU A 37 -1.37 -3.53 -6.26
N TYR A 38 -0.07 -3.30 -6.27
CA TYR A 38 0.83 -3.69 -7.35
C TYR A 38 1.99 -4.54 -6.82
N GLY A 39 2.88 -4.96 -7.71
CA GLY A 39 4.11 -5.64 -7.32
C GLY A 39 3.92 -7.07 -6.83
N SER A 40 4.89 -7.56 -6.06
CA SER A 40 4.95 -8.97 -5.67
C SER A 40 3.86 -9.39 -4.69
N VAL A 41 3.39 -8.45 -3.88
CA VAL A 41 2.25 -8.70 -2.98
C VAL A 41 0.97 -8.88 -3.79
N ALA A 42 0.76 -8.14 -4.88
CA ALA A 42 -0.40 -8.36 -5.74
C ALA A 42 -0.41 -9.75 -6.37
N ARG A 43 0.76 -10.23 -6.83
CA ARG A 43 0.91 -11.54 -7.50
C ARG A 43 0.97 -12.73 -6.55
N GLY A 44 1.31 -12.50 -5.28
CA GLY A 44 1.48 -13.55 -4.27
C GLY A 44 2.89 -14.16 -4.21
N ASP A 45 3.84 -13.64 -4.98
CA ASP A 45 5.25 -14.07 -5.07
C ASP A 45 6.20 -13.27 -4.14
N PHE A 46 5.65 -12.56 -3.15
CA PHE A 46 6.41 -11.76 -2.17
C PHE A 46 7.43 -12.57 -1.35
N ASN A 47 8.52 -11.97 -0.92
CA ASN A 47 9.50 -12.60 -0.04
C ASN A 47 9.70 -11.75 1.23
N PHE A 48 10.66 -12.14 2.06
CA PHE A 48 10.93 -11.44 3.33
C PHE A 48 11.33 -9.96 3.14
N TRP A 49 11.94 -9.63 2.01
CA TRP A 49 12.38 -8.29 1.64
C TRP A 49 11.38 -7.57 0.72
N SER A 50 10.17 -8.12 0.54
CA SER A 50 9.17 -7.47 -0.30
C SER A 50 8.52 -6.31 0.42
N ASP A 51 8.51 -5.17 -0.27
CA ASP A 51 7.69 -4.03 0.08
C ASP A 51 6.24 -4.20 -0.44
N VAL A 52 5.35 -3.31 0.01
CA VAL A 52 3.97 -3.20 -0.48
C VAL A 52 3.89 -2.04 -1.47
N ASP A 53 3.82 -2.36 -2.75
CA ASP A 53 3.68 -1.35 -3.81
C ASP A 53 2.22 -1.01 -4.07
N VAL A 54 1.90 0.29 -4.16
CA VAL A 54 0.56 0.76 -4.51
C VAL A 54 0.61 1.85 -5.58
N LEU A 55 -0.37 1.83 -6.48
CA LEU A 55 -0.65 2.93 -7.38
C LEU A 55 -1.85 3.73 -6.84
N LEU A 56 -1.58 4.96 -6.45
CA LEU A 56 -2.59 5.92 -5.96
C LEU A 56 -2.95 6.90 -7.09
N VAL A 57 -4.24 6.98 -7.40
CA VAL A 57 -4.82 7.99 -8.29
C VAL A 57 -5.76 8.87 -7.45
N ALA A 58 -5.53 10.18 -7.48
CA ALA A 58 -6.33 11.16 -6.77
C ALA A 58 -6.51 12.42 -7.64
N GLU A 59 -7.53 13.20 -7.32
CA GLU A 59 -7.80 14.50 -7.95
C GLU A 59 -6.87 15.58 -7.33
N ASP A 60 -6.62 16.67 -8.07
CA ASP A 60 -5.89 17.86 -7.62
C ASP A 60 -4.47 17.66 -7.03
N LEU A 61 -3.76 16.60 -7.43
CA LEU A 61 -2.37 16.39 -7.03
C LEU A 61 -1.42 17.43 -7.67
N PRO A 62 -0.36 17.86 -6.95
CA PRO A 62 0.62 18.78 -7.51
C PRO A 62 1.25 18.25 -8.80
N LYS A 63 1.68 19.13 -9.71
CA LYS A 63 2.30 18.70 -10.98
C LYS A 63 3.74 18.20 -10.77
N HIS A 64 4.44 18.74 -9.78
CA HIS A 64 5.84 18.44 -9.56
C HIS A 64 6.03 17.11 -8.80
N PRO A 65 6.85 16.16 -9.29
CA PRO A 65 7.01 14.85 -8.64
C PRO A 65 7.51 14.92 -7.19
N LEU A 66 8.43 15.82 -6.85
CA LEU A 66 8.96 15.93 -5.49
C LEU A 66 7.90 16.39 -4.48
N GLU A 67 6.97 17.25 -4.89
CA GLU A 67 5.87 17.70 -4.04
C GLU A 67 4.93 16.52 -3.72
N ARG A 68 4.70 15.64 -4.70
CA ARG A 68 3.92 14.40 -4.48
C ARG A 68 4.60 13.46 -3.49
N VAL A 69 5.93 13.34 -3.54
CA VAL A 69 6.68 12.51 -2.58
C VAL A 69 6.50 13.05 -1.16
N GLY A 70 6.56 14.38 -0.98
CA GLY A 70 6.30 15.02 0.31
C GLY A 70 4.90 14.71 0.85
N LEU A 71 3.88 14.76 -0.01
CA LEU A 71 2.51 14.39 0.37
C LEU A 71 2.39 12.91 0.73
N ALA A 72 3.01 12.01 -0.05
CA ALA A 72 2.99 10.57 0.21
C ALA A 72 3.64 10.24 1.58
N ALA A 73 4.70 10.94 1.96
CA ALA A 73 5.33 10.79 3.26
C ALA A 73 4.38 11.13 4.43
N GLN A 74 3.49 12.12 4.27
CA GLN A 74 2.51 12.52 5.29
C GLN A 74 1.41 11.47 5.53
N ILE A 75 1.14 10.59 4.56
CA ILE A 75 0.18 9.48 4.73
C ILE A 75 0.79 8.39 5.63
N ASN A 76 2.12 8.25 5.59
CA ASN A 76 2.86 7.16 6.24
C ASN A 76 3.28 7.47 7.70
N THR A 77 3.14 8.70 8.17
CA THR A 77 3.63 9.17 9.49
C THR A 77 2.95 8.57 10.73
N ALA A 78 2.19 7.47 10.62
CA ALA A 78 1.71 6.73 11.79
C ALA A 78 2.65 5.60 12.26
N ARG A 79 3.78 5.38 11.61
CA ARG A 79 4.84 4.46 12.06
C ARG A 79 6.22 4.97 11.63
N CYS A 80 6.73 5.95 12.37
CA CYS A 80 8.16 6.19 12.55
C CYS A 80 8.42 6.27 14.06
#